data_AF-A8DWM8-F1
#
_entry.id   AF-A8DWM8-F1
#
_cell.length_a   1.000
_cell.length_b   1.000
_cell.length_c   1.000
_cell.angle_alpha   90.00
_cell.angle_beta   90.00
_cell.angle_gamma   90.00
#
_symmetry.space_group_name_H-M   'P 1'
#
loop_
_entity.id
_entity.type
_entity.pdbx_description
1 polymer ?
#
loop_
_entity_poly.entity_id
_entity_poly.type
_entity_poly.pdbx_seq_one_letter_code
_entity_poly.pdbx_strand_id
1 'polypeptide(L)'
;MSKTEDFSKHITEGYTCKGDFITLGGAILEGQPVENTHVNIPLKTLNRHGLIAGATGTGKTKTIQVLSEQLSQNGIPVLMMDIKGDFSGIAVPGEEKPFITDRHAKITLPYETKGFPVELMTISEQNGVRLRATVSEFGPVLFSRILDLNDTQSGVVSVVFKYCDDNNIPLLDLKDFKKVLQYATEEGKDEFTEKYGRISTASTGSILRKTIELEQQGAELFFGEKSFEIDDLMRIDENGNGYINIIRLTDIQDRPKLFSTFMLSLLAEIYNTMPEQGDAGRPELVIFIDEAHLIFDQASKALQDQIESI
;
A
#
# COMPACT_ATOMS: atom_id res chain seq x y z
N MET A 1 -23.21 -34.48 -26.65
CA MET A 1 -22.88 -34.07 -25.29
C MET A 1 -24.01 -33.19 -24.80
N SER A 2 -24.35 -33.26 -23.52
CA SER A 2 -25.35 -32.34 -22.95
C SER A 2 -24.78 -30.92 -22.91
N LYS A 3 -25.64 -29.90 -22.93
CA LYS A 3 -25.22 -28.48 -22.85
C LYS A 3 -24.34 -28.22 -21.62
N THR A 4 -24.60 -28.93 -20.51
CA THR A 4 -23.82 -28.86 -19.29
C THR A 4 -22.44 -29.52 -19.43
N GLU A 5 -22.34 -30.65 -20.13
CA GLU A 5 -21.05 -31.31 -20.40
C GLU A 5 -20.14 -30.44 -21.27
N ASP A 6 -20.70 -29.84 -22.34
CA ASP A 6 -19.95 -28.96 -23.23
C ASP A 6 -19.47 -27.70 -22.49
N PHE A 7 -20.34 -27.11 -21.65
CA PHE A 7 -19.97 -25.98 -20.79
C PHE A 7 -18.88 -26.35 -19.77
N SER A 8 -19.04 -27.48 -19.08
CA SER A 8 -18.07 -27.93 -18.08
C SER A 8 -16.70 -28.17 -18.70
N LYS A 9 -16.67 -28.80 -19.88
CA LYS A 9 -15.45 -28.99 -20.65
C LYS A 9 -14.82 -27.65 -21.03
N HIS A 10 -15.60 -26.71 -21.55
CA HIS A 10 -15.12 -25.38 -21.94
C HIS A 10 -14.47 -24.63 -20.77
N ILE A 11 -15.11 -24.61 -19.60
CA ILE A 11 -14.57 -23.95 -18.41
C ILE A 11 -13.30 -24.66 -17.93
N THR A 12 -13.32 -25.99 -17.82
CA THR A 12 -12.17 -26.76 -17.31
C THR A 12 -10.95 -26.60 -18.20
N GLU A 13 -11.12 -26.70 -19.52
CA GLU A 13 -10.02 -26.52 -20.48
C GLU A 13 -9.54 -25.05 -20.51
N GLY A 14 -10.46 -24.08 -20.43
CA GLY A 14 -10.15 -22.66 -20.49
C GLY A 14 -9.42 -22.11 -19.27
N TYR A 15 -9.69 -22.67 -18.08
CA TYR A 15 -9.05 -22.29 -16.81
C TYR A 15 -7.98 -23.29 -16.35
N THR A 16 -7.51 -24.15 -17.25
CA THR A 16 -6.33 -24.99 -16.99
C THR A 16 -5.09 -24.10 -16.87
N CYS A 17 -4.51 -24.06 -15.67
CA CYS A 17 -3.33 -23.24 -15.35
C CYS A 17 -2.05 -24.09 -15.38
N LYS A 18 -0.91 -23.48 -15.74
CA LYS A 18 0.42 -24.06 -15.50
C LYS A 18 1.00 -23.44 -14.23
N GLY A 19 1.48 -24.27 -13.31
CA GLY A 19 2.00 -23.82 -12.01
C GLY A 19 0.88 -23.50 -11.03
N ASP A 20 1.24 -22.79 -9.96
CA ASP A 20 0.33 -22.47 -8.86
C ASP A 20 -0.72 -21.43 -9.28
N PHE A 21 -1.88 -21.49 -8.61
CA PHE A 21 -3.04 -20.66 -8.91
C PHE A 21 -3.86 -20.40 -7.64
N ILE A 22 -4.76 -19.41 -7.74
CA ILE A 22 -5.85 -19.20 -6.79
C ILE A 22 -7.18 -19.44 -7.48
N THR A 23 -8.19 -19.90 -6.72
CA THR A 23 -9.53 -20.20 -7.21
C THR A 23 -10.50 -19.08 -6.82
N LEU A 24 -11.14 -18.46 -7.81
CA LEU A 24 -12.13 -17.40 -7.57
C LEU A 24 -13.52 -17.94 -7.20
N GLY A 25 -13.89 -19.12 -7.72
CA GLY A 25 -15.21 -19.69 -7.52
C GLY A 25 -15.57 -20.73 -8.58
N GLY A 26 -16.84 -21.11 -8.63
CA GLY A 26 -17.40 -22.04 -9.64
C GLY A 26 -18.20 -21.31 -10.73
N ALA A 27 -18.22 -21.88 -11.93
CA ALA A 27 -18.98 -21.31 -13.04
C ALA A 27 -20.49 -21.55 -12.90
N ILE A 28 -21.27 -20.65 -13.50
CA ILE A 28 -22.73 -20.67 -13.46
C ILE A 28 -23.26 -20.83 -14.88
N LEU A 29 -24.16 -21.80 -15.08
CA LEU A 29 -24.90 -22.01 -16.32
C LEU A 29 -26.40 -21.85 -16.04
N GLU A 30 -27.06 -20.93 -16.75
CA GLU A 30 -28.52 -20.70 -16.62
C GLU A 30 -28.96 -20.40 -15.17
N GLY A 31 -28.13 -19.69 -14.41
CA GLY A 31 -28.40 -19.32 -13.02
C GLY A 31 -28.16 -20.44 -12.01
N GLN A 32 -27.68 -21.61 -12.43
CA GLN A 32 -27.30 -22.71 -11.54
C GLN A 32 -25.77 -22.90 -11.54
N PRO A 33 -25.14 -23.09 -10.37
CA PRO A 33 -23.74 -23.46 -10.30
C PRO A 33 -23.53 -24.83 -10.93
N VAL A 34 -22.41 -25.00 -11.63
CA VAL A 34 -22.03 -26.27 -12.23
C VAL A 34 -20.86 -26.85 -11.42
N GLU A 35 -21.05 -28.05 -10.89
CA GLU A 35 -20.05 -28.75 -10.08
C GLU A 35 -18.71 -28.90 -10.83
N ASN A 36 -17.60 -28.83 -10.09
CA ASN A 36 -16.24 -29.02 -10.61
C ASN A 36 -15.82 -28.08 -11.77
N THR A 37 -16.47 -26.93 -11.93
CA THR A 37 -16.12 -25.92 -12.95
C THR A 37 -15.42 -24.71 -12.34
N HIS A 38 -14.25 -24.93 -11.73
CA HIS A 38 -13.52 -23.89 -11.01
C HIS A 38 -12.88 -22.87 -11.95
N VAL A 39 -12.99 -21.60 -11.57
CA VAL A 39 -12.35 -20.46 -12.24
C VAL A 39 -11.06 -20.14 -11.50
N ASN A 40 -9.93 -20.41 -12.12
CA ASN A 40 -8.60 -20.27 -11.53
C ASN A 40 -7.81 -19.11 -12.16
N ILE A 41 -7.01 -18.43 -11.35
CA ILE A 41 -6.07 -17.40 -11.77
C ILE A 41 -4.65 -17.90 -11.50
N PRO A 42 -3.79 -18.09 -12.52
CA PRO A 42 -2.39 -18.43 -12.31
C PRO A 42 -1.67 -17.33 -11.53
N LEU A 43 -0.88 -17.68 -10.50
CA LEU A 43 -0.19 -16.68 -9.67
C LEU A 43 0.71 -15.76 -10.48
N LYS A 44 1.36 -16.31 -11.52
CA LYS A 44 2.19 -15.56 -12.47
C LYS A 44 1.49 -14.36 -13.12
N THR A 45 0.17 -14.45 -13.30
CA THR A 45 -0.61 -13.35 -13.91
C THR A 45 -0.86 -12.20 -12.94
N LEU A 46 -0.71 -12.43 -11.63
CA LEU A 46 -0.87 -11.41 -10.58
C LEU A 46 0.32 -10.44 -10.49
N ASN A 47 1.40 -10.70 -11.22
CA ASN A 47 2.45 -9.70 -11.48
C ASN A 47 1.97 -8.55 -12.37
N ARG A 48 0.75 -8.64 -12.90
CA ARG A 48 0.06 -7.56 -13.60
C ARG A 48 -0.99 -6.95 -12.68
N HIS A 49 -1.13 -5.63 -12.73
CA HIS A 49 -2.14 -4.93 -11.95
C HIS A 49 -3.57 -5.34 -12.35
N GLY A 50 -4.47 -5.35 -11.37
CA GLY A 50 -5.86 -5.73 -11.53
C GLY A 50 -6.82 -4.70 -10.94
N LEU A 51 -8.08 -4.74 -11.40
CA LEU A 51 -9.16 -3.87 -10.94
C LEU A 51 -10.34 -4.73 -10.46
N ILE A 52 -10.76 -4.51 -9.21
CA ILE A 52 -11.99 -5.11 -8.66
C ILE A 52 -13.06 -4.02 -8.60
N ALA A 53 -14.02 -4.08 -9.51
CA ALA A 53 -15.10 -3.10 -9.62
C ALA A 53 -16.48 -3.75 -9.39
N GLY A 54 -17.40 -2.98 -8.85
CA GLY A 54 -18.77 -3.40 -8.58
C GLY A 54 -19.50 -2.39 -7.70
N ALA A 55 -20.83 -2.40 -7.70
CA ALA A 55 -21.61 -1.53 -6.83
C ALA A 55 -21.42 -1.86 -5.34
N THR A 56 -21.96 -1.03 -4.45
CA THR A 56 -21.97 -1.35 -3.00
C THR A 56 -22.76 -2.62 -2.74
N GLY A 57 -22.23 -3.50 -1.90
CA GLY A 57 -22.88 -4.77 -1.56
C GLY A 57 -22.72 -5.89 -2.60
N THR A 58 -22.01 -5.69 -3.72
CA THR A 58 -21.80 -6.74 -4.73
C THR A 58 -20.66 -7.71 -4.41
N GLY A 59 -20.08 -7.61 -3.20
CA GLY A 59 -19.08 -8.56 -2.72
C GLY A 59 -17.61 -8.18 -2.92
N LYS A 60 -17.28 -6.92 -3.28
CA LYS A 60 -15.87 -6.46 -3.44
C LYS A 60 -14.97 -6.84 -2.26
N THR A 61 -15.38 -6.49 -1.04
CA THR A 61 -14.67 -6.82 0.21
C THR A 61 -14.49 -8.33 0.37
N LYS A 62 -15.52 -9.13 0.04
CA LYS A 62 -15.41 -10.61 0.11
C LYS A 62 -14.46 -11.17 -0.94
N THR A 63 -14.44 -10.60 -2.15
CA THR A 63 -13.47 -10.97 -3.18
C THR A 63 -12.04 -10.69 -2.70
N ILE A 64 -11.79 -9.50 -2.17
CA ILE A 64 -10.47 -9.12 -1.64
C ILE A 64 -10.04 -10.03 -0.48
N GLN A 65 -10.96 -10.36 0.45
CA GLN A 65 -10.70 -11.31 1.54
C GLN A 65 -10.27 -12.67 0.97
N VAL A 66 -11.09 -13.27 0.10
CA VAL A 66 -10.81 -14.59 -0.50
C VAL A 66 -9.50 -14.62 -1.28
N LEU A 67 -9.17 -13.54 -1.98
CA LEU A 67 -7.87 -13.41 -2.66
C LEU A 67 -6.71 -13.36 -1.66
N SER A 68 -6.85 -12.55 -0.60
CA SER A 68 -5.80 -12.37 0.41
C SER A 68 -5.53 -13.65 1.20
N GLU A 69 -6.58 -14.38 1.57
CA GLU A 69 -6.51 -15.69 2.22
C GLU A 69 -5.71 -16.68 1.38
N GLN A 70 -6.04 -16.80 0.08
CA GLN A 70 -5.36 -17.73 -0.81
C GLN A 70 -3.93 -17.30 -1.15
N LEU A 71 -3.67 -16.00 -1.29
CA LEU A 71 -2.31 -15.49 -1.47
C LEU A 71 -1.43 -15.81 -0.26
N SER A 72 -1.96 -15.57 0.94
CA SER A 72 -1.30 -15.93 2.19
C SER A 72 -0.97 -17.43 2.21
N GLN A 73 -1.91 -18.32 1.87
CA GLN A 73 -1.65 -19.78 1.81
C GLN A 73 -0.58 -20.18 0.81
N ASN A 74 -0.45 -19.44 -0.29
CA ASN A 74 0.60 -19.65 -1.30
C ASN A 74 1.95 -19.03 -0.90
N GLY A 75 2.07 -18.55 0.35
CA GLY A 75 3.28 -17.91 0.85
C GLY A 75 3.54 -16.54 0.22
N ILE A 76 2.49 -15.86 -0.26
CA ILE A 76 2.57 -14.53 -0.85
C ILE A 76 2.01 -13.53 0.16
N PRO A 77 2.86 -12.66 0.73
CA PRO A 77 2.44 -11.59 1.61
C PRO A 77 1.52 -10.58 0.91
N VAL A 78 0.62 -10.01 1.70
CA VAL A 78 -0.38 -9.04 1.23
C VAL A 78 -0.29 -7.77 2.05
N LEU A 79 -0.38 -6.63 1.39
CA LEU A 79 -0.63 -5.34 2.03
C LEU A 79 -2.05 -4.88 1.71
N MET A 80 -2.88 -4.72 2.74
CA MET A 80 -4.26 -4.27 2.64
C MET A 80 -4.40 -2.83 3.13
N MET A 81 -4.89 -1.94 2.29
CA MET A 81 -5.30 -0.59 2.69
C MET A 81 -6.76 -0.62 3.11
N ASP A 82 -7.01 -0.69 4.42
CA ASP A 82 -8.33 -0.87 4.99
C ASP A 82 -8.95 0.46 5.44
N ILE A 83 -9.73 1.06 4.53
CA ILE A 83 -10.40 2.35 4.78
C ILE A 83 -11.67 2.16 5.64
N LYS A 84 -12.27 0.96 5.66
CA LYS A 84 -13.55 0.71 6.36
C LYS A 84 -13.40 -0.05 7.68
N GLY A 85 -12.26 -0.70 7.91
CA GLY A 85 -12.05 -1.59 9.05
C GLY A 85 -12.62 -3.01 8.82
N ASP A 86 -12.90 -3.38 7.58
CA ASP A 86 -13.67 -4.58 7.25
C ASP A 86 -12.80 -5.86 7.17
N PHE A 87 -11.47 -5.74 7.17
CA PHE A 87 -10.57 -6.86 6.86
C PHE A 87 -9.94 -7.52 8.09
N SER A 88 -9.92 -6.87 9.26
CA SER A 88 -9.26 -7.37 10.47
C SER A 88 -9.74 -8.74 10.95
N GLY A 89 -10.99 -9.11 10.64
CA GLY A 89 -11.59 -10.40 11.05
C GLY A 89 -10.90 -11.64 10.47
N ILE A 90 -10.09 -11.49 9.41
CA ILE A 90 -9.33 -12.60 8.79
C ILE A 90 -8.26 -13.22 9.72
N ALA A 91 -7.89 -12.52 10.80
CA ALA A 91 -6.92 -13.00 11.77
C ALA A 91 -7.41 -14.20 12.60
N VAL A 92 -8.74 -14.39 12.69
CA VAL A 92 -9.34 -15.45 13.49
C VAL A 92 -10.14 -16.40 12.60
N PRO A 93 -10.22 -17.70 12.96
CA PRO A 93 -11.13 -18.61 12.28
C PRO A 93 -12.56 -18.07 12.30
N GLY A 94 -13.19 -18.03 11.13
CA GLY A 94 -14.59 -17.65 11.00
C GLY A 94 -15.54 -18.68 11.61
N GLU A 95 -16.83 -18.36 11.63
CA GLU A 95 -17.90 -19.29 11.98
C GLU A 95 -18.45 -19.97 10.73
N GLU A 96 -18.56 -21.30 10.76
CA GLU A 96 -19.26 -22.03 9.72
C GLU A 96 -20.76 -21.72 9.76
N LYS A 97 -21.30 -21.25 8.62
CA LYS A 97 -22.73 -20.94 8.47
C LYS A 97 -23.32 -21.77 7.33
N PRO A 98 -24.57 -22.26 7.45
CA PRO A 98 -25.18 -23.14 6.44
C PRO A 98 -25.14 -22.57 5.02
N PHE A 99 -25.38 -21.27 4.85
CA PHE A 99 -25.34 -20.65 3.52
C PHE A 99 -23.94 -20.66 2.87
N ILE A 100 -22.87 -20.74 3.68
CA ILE A 100 -21.48 -20.82 3.20
C ILE A 100 -21.20 -22.26 2.76
N THR A 101 -21.46 -23.22 3.64
CA THR A 101 -21.22 -24.65 3.35
C THR A 101 -22.08 -25.13 2.18
N ASP A 102 -23.35 -24.73 2.10
CA ASP A 102 -24.24 -25.02 0.97
C ASP A 102 -23.71 -24.44 -0.34
N ARG A 103 -23.16 -23.21 -0.31
CA ARG A 103 -22.59 -22.58 -1.50
C ARG A 103 -21.33 -23.30 -1.96
N HIS A 104 -20.44 -23.65 -1.04
CA HIS A 104 -19.21 -24.39 -1.32
C HIS A 104 -19.49 -25.81 -1.84
N ALA A 105 -20.49 -26.49 -1.29
CA ALA A 105 -20.93 -27.80 -1.77
C ALA A 105 -21.42 -27.75 -3.22
N LYS A 106 -22.24 -26.73 -3.58
CA LYS A 106 -22.76 -26.54 -4.94
C LYS A 106 -21.70 -26.34 -6.03
N ILE A 107 -20.52 -25.84 -5.66
CA ILE A 107 -19.39 -25.63 -6.59
C ILE A 107 -18.28 -26.66 -6.39
N THR A 108 -18.46 -27.61 -5.47
CA THR A 108 -17.47 -28.64 -5.13
C THR A 108 -16.13 -28.04 -4.72
N LEU A 109 -16.16 -26.95 -3.95
CA LEU A 109 -14.95 -26.30 -3.42
C LEU A 109 -14.88 -26.54 -1.91
N PRO A 110 -13.82 -27.18 -1.40
CA PRO A 110 -13.65 -27.36 0.05
C PRO A 110 -13.76 -26.04 0.81
N TYR A 111 -14.30 -26.10 2.01
CA TYR A 111 -14.39 -24.98 2.93
C TYR A 111 -13.96 -25.42 4.31
N GLU A 112 -13.06 -24.67 4.90
CA GLU A 112 -12.65 -24.82 6.29
C GLU A 112 -12.47 -23.42 6.88
N THR A 113 -12.80 -23.26 8.16
CA THR A 113 -12.54 -22.00 8.85
C THR A 113 -11.10 -21.98 9.35
N LYS A 114 -10.38 -20.93 9.02
CA LYS A 114 -8.97 -20.76 9.38
C LYS A 114 -8.69 -19.30 9.68
N GLY A 115 -7.78 -19.05 10.63
CA GLY A 115 -7.19 -17.74 10.86
C GLY A 115 -5.87 -17.60 10.11
N PHE A 116 -5.55 -16.39 9.69
CA PHE A 116 -4.34 -16.09 8.92
C PHE A 116 -3.36 -15.24 9.73
N PRO A 117 -2.04 -15.31 9.44
CA PRO A 117 -1.08 -14.41 10.07
C PRO A 117 -1.39 -12.97 9.63
N VAL A 118 -1.79 -12.14 10.59
CA VAL A 118 -2.19 -10.75 10.36
C VAL A 118 -1.33 -9.82 11.21
N GLU A 119 -0.84 -8.75 10.59
CA GLU A 119 -0.24 -7.62 11.30
C GLU A 119 -1.13 -6.40 11.11
N LEU A 120 -1.61 -5.82 12.21
CA LEU A 120 -2.38 -4.58 12.15
C LEU A 120 -1.39 -3.41 12.21
N MET A 121 -1.42 -2.56 11.19
CA MET A 121 -0.52 -1.43 11.02
C MET A 121 -1.29 -0.11 10.94
N THR A 122 -0.62 1.00 11.20
CA THR A 122 -1.23 2.33 11.10
C THR A 122 -0.18 3.45 11.04
N ILE A 123 -0.61 4.57 10.46
CA ILE A 123 0.13 5.83 10.34
C ILE A 123 -0.47 6.96 11.19
N SER A 124 -1.54 6.68 11.93
CA SER A 124 -2.27 7.67 12.74
C SER A 124 -2.18 7.32 14.23
N GLU A 125 -3.17 7.65 15.06
CA GLU A 125 -3.22 7.29 16.49
C GLU A 125 -3.88 5.93 16.76
N GLN A 126 -4.36 5.25 15.72
CA GLN A 126 -5.05 3.97 15.87
C GLN A 126 -4.17 2.88 16.52
N ASN A 127 -4.79 1.78 16.95
CA ASN A 127 -4.06 0.61 17.43
C ASN A 127 -3.44 -0.16 16.26
N GLY A 128 -2.17 -0.53 16.40
CA GLY A 128 -1.40 -1.29 15.42
C GLY A 128 0.09 -0.93 15.48
N VAL A 129 0.92 -1.69 14.80
CA VAL A 129 2.34 -1.36 14.57
C VAL A 129 2.40 -0.03 13.83
N ARG A 130 3.24 0.89 14.31
CA ARG A 130 3.40 2.21 13.70
C ARG A 130 4.31 2.11 12.49
N LEU A 131 3.79 2.51 11.34
CA LEU A 131 4.63 2.74 10.16
C LEU A 131 5.20 4.14 10.25
N ARG A 132 6.52 4.25 10.10
CA ARG A 132 7.25 5.50 10.12
C ARG A 132 8.26 5.55 8.99
N ALA A 133 8.66 6.76 8.64
CA ALA A 133 9.77 7.05 7.76
C ALA A 133 10.48 8.31 8.23
N THR A 134 11.78 8.45 7.99
CA THR A 134 12.51 9.68 8.34
C THR A 134 12.39 10.71 7.23
N VAL A 135 12.56 12.00 7.53
CA VAL A 135 12.57 13.04 6.47
C VAL A 135 13.73 12.81 5.49
N SER A 136 14.88 12.33 5.98
CA SER A 136 16.03 11.95 5.17
C SER A 136 15.71 10.89 4.10
N GLU A 137 14.90 9.87 4.41
CA GLU A 137 14.53 8.79 3.46
C GLU A 137 13.78 9.32 2.22
N PHE A 138 12.97 10.36 2.38
CA PHE A 138 12.29 10.97 1.23
C PHE A 138 13.27 11.70 0.30
N GLY A 139 14.38 12.19 0.84
CA GLY A 139 15.26 13.09 0.13
C GLY A 139 14.58 14.39 -0.30
N PRO A 140 15.33 15.31 -0.92
CA PRO A 140 14.82 16.65 -1.22
C PRO A 140 13.72 16.65 -2.29
N VAL A 141 13.77 15.72 -3.24
CA VAL A 141 12.83 15.68 -4.38
C VAL A 141 11.45 15.21 -3.93
N LEU A 142 11.36 14.04 -3.29
CA LEU A 142 10.07 13.50 -2.86
C LEU A 142 9.45 14.37 -1.75
N PHE A 143 10.28 14.86 -0.84
CA PHE A 143 9.81 15.76 0.21
C PHE A 143 9.24 17.08 -0.36
N SER A 144 9.90 17.66 -1.37
CA SER A 144 9.39 18.85 -2.07
C SER A 144 8.06 18.58 -2.78
N ARG A 145 7.91 17.39 -3.37
CA ARG A 145 6.66 16.94 -4.00
C ARG A 145 5.52 16.78 -2.99
N ILE A 146 5.79 16.19 -1.83
CA ILE A 146 4.82 16.05 -0.73
C ILE A 146 4.32 17.41 -0.24
N LEU A 147 5.25 18.35 -0.11
CA LEU A 147 4.93 19.73 0.27
C LEU A 147 4.39 20.54 -0.91
N ASP A 148 4.24 20.00 -2.11
CA ASP A 148 3.73 20.70 -3.29
C ASP A 148 4.53 22.00 -3.57
N LEU A 149 5.85 21.93 -3.53
CA LEU A 149 6.73 23.09 -3.69
C LEU A 149 6.95 23.44 -5.15
N ASN A 150 7.08 24.74 -5.44
CA ASN A 150 7.55 25.20 -6.75
C ASN A 150 9.07 25.06 -6.91
N ASP A 151 9.59 25.19 -8.12
CA ASP A 151 11.02 24.99 -8.42
C ASP A 151 11.97 25.77 -7.51
N THR A 152 11.65 27.03 -7.22
CA THR A 152 12.45 27.88 -6.33
C THR A 152 12.47 27.33 -4.90
N GLN A 153 11.31 26.90 -4.39
CA GLN A 153 11.19 26.32 -3.05
C GLN A 153 11.87 24.95 -2.98
N SER A 154 11.70 24.12 -4.01
CA SER A 154 12.38 22.82 -4.14
C SER A 154 13.90 22.96 -4.19
N GLY A 155 14.40 24.02 -4.82
CA GLY A 155 15.82 24.38 -4.78
C GLY A 155 16.32 24.70 -3.37
N VAL A 156 15.52 25.43 -2.57
CA VAL A 156 15.84 25.68 -1.15
C VAL A 156 15.88 24.39 -0.35
N VAL A 157 14.90 23.50 -0.52
CA VAL A 157 14.89 22.19 0.15
C VAL A 157 16.13 21.37 -0.24
N SER A 158 16.50 21.36 -1.51
CA SER A 158 17.69 20.66 -2.00
C SER A 158 18.98 21.15 -1.32
N VAL A 159 19.11 22.47 -1.13
CA VAL A 159 20.24 23.05 -0.40
C VAL A 159 20.22 22.69 1.08
N VAL A 160 19.04 22.68 1.73
CA VAL A 160 18.89 22.28 3.13
C VAL A 160 19.32 20.82 3.33
N PHE A 161 18.86 19.90 2.48
CA PHE A 161 19.28 18.49 2.52
C PHE A 161 20.78 18.35 2.27
N LYS A 162 21.33 19.04 1.26
CA LYS A 162 22.76 19.01 0.98
C LYS A 162 23.61 19.50 2.16
N TYR A 163 23.18 20.57 2.83
CA TYR A 163 23.83 21.04 4.05
C TYR A 163 23.80 19.99 5.16
N CYS A 164 22.68 19.28 5.32
CA CYS A 164 22.56 18.21 6.31
C CYS A 164 23.52 17.06 6.00
N ASP A 165 23.58 16.62 4.74
CA ASP A 165 24.50 15.57 4.29
C ASP A 165 25.97 15.96 4.51
N ASP A 166 26.36 17.18 4.12
CA ASP A 166 27.75 17.66 4.24
C ASP A 166 28.21 17.80 5.70
N ASN A 167 27.26 17.94 6.63
CA ASN A 167 27.53 18.06 8.06
C ASN A 167 27.14 16.81 8.87
N ASN A 168 26.73 15.72 8.24
CA ASN A 168 26.22 14.50 8.89
C ASN A 168 25.10 14.79 9.92
N ILE A 169 24.16 15.67 9.56
CA ILE A 169 22.99 16.00 10.39
C ILE A 169 21.81 15.17 9.86
N PRO A 170 21.34 14.14 10.57
CA PRO A 170 20.17 13.39 10.13
C PRO A 170 18.90 14.25 10.29
N LEU A 171 18.00 14.17 9.31
CA LEU A 171 16.67 14.76 9.37
C LEU A 171 15.68 13.65 9.72
N LEU A 172 15.44 13.42 11.01
CA LEU A 172 14.61 12.31 11.45
C LEU A 172 13.13 12.67 11.32
N ASP A 173 12.77 13.87 11.76
CA ASP A 173 11.38 14.32 11.78
C ASP A 173 11.17 15.73 11.19
N LEU A 174 9.92 16.19 11.21
CA LEU A 174 9.55 17.52 10.72
C LEU A 174 10.12 18.64 11.58
N LYS A 175 10.43 18.41 12.86
CA LYS A 175 11.02 19.42 13.76
C LYS A 175 12.48 19.66 13.38
N ASP A 176 13.22 18.60 13.09
CA ASP A 176 14.61 18.71 12.59
C ASP A 176 14.65 19.52 11.29
N PHE A 177 13.80 19.16 10.32
CA PHE A 177 13.74 19.89 9.05
C PHE A 177 13.40 21.37 9.26
N LYS A 178 12.37 21.69 10.05
CA LYS A 178 12.00 23.09 10.34
C LYS A 178 13.15 23.86 11.00
N LYS A 179 13.89 23.21 11.91
CA LYS A 179 15.00 23.84 12.63
C LYS A 179 16.16 24.17 11.70
N VAL A 180 16.56 23.25 10.83
CA VAL A 180 17.62 23.52 9.83
C VAL A 180 17.15 24.58 8.83
N LEU A 181 15.89 24.51 8.40
CA LEU A 181 15.30 25.48 7.49
C LEU A 181 15.32 26.91 8.09
N GLN A 182 15.02 27.08 9.37
CA GLN A 182 15.13 28.36 10.08
C GLN A 182 16.58 28.81 10.21
N TYR A 183 17.46 27.90 10.65
CA TYR A 183 18.90 28.15 10.80
C TYR A 183 19.52 28.70 9.51
N ALA A 184 19.15 28.16 8.35
CA ALA A 184 19.63 28.57 7.03
C ALA A 184 19.37 30.05 6.68
N THR A 185 18.44 30.71 7.38
CA THR A 185 18.11 32.13 7.17
C THR A 185 18.36 33.04 8.37
N GLU A 186 18.78 32.47 9.49
CA GLU A 186 19.06 33.16 10.74
C GLU A 186 20.56 33.04 11.07
N GLU A 187 20.91 32.27 12.10
CA GLU A 187 22.28 32.12 12.60
C GLU A 187 23.24 31.55 11.54
N GLY A 188 22.77 30.63 10.69
CA GLY A 188 23.55 29.99 9.64
C GLY A 188 23.59 30.75 8.31
N LYS A 189 22.96 31.91 8.21
CA LYS A 189 22.76 32.63 6.94
C LYS A 189 24.06 32.88 6.18
N ASP A 190 25.11 33.30 6.88
CA ASP A 190 26.39 33.64 6.26
C ASP A 190 27.08 32.38 5.71
N GLU A 191 27.06 31.28 6.47
CA GLU A 191 27.59 29.98 6.03
C GLU A 191 26.82 29.44 4.81
N PHE A 192 25.49 29.47 4.83
CA PHE A 192 24.68 29.03 3.70
C PHE A 192 24.94 29.89 2.46
N THR A 193 25.06 31.21 2.64
CA THR A 193 25.35 32.14 1.54
C THR A 193 26.71 31.87 0.91
N GLU A 194 27.73 31.58 1.72
CA GLU A 194 29.07 31.29 1.25
C GLU A 194 29.14 29.95 0.48
N LYS A 195 28.53 28.89 1.01
CA LYS A 195 28.65 27.53 0.44
C LYS A 195 27.65 27.22 -0.68
N TYR A 196 26.41 27.69 -0.55
CA TYR A 196 25.29 27.27 -1.43
C TYR A 196 24.55 28.45 -2.08
N GLY A 197 24.93 29.68 -1.72
CA GLY A 197 24.25 30.88 -2.18
C GLY A 197 23.09 31.31 -1.28
N ARG A 198 22.55 32.49 -1.58
CA ARG A 198 21.57 33.16 -0.73
C ARG A 198 20.21 32.44 -0.78
N ILE A 199 19.69 32.07 0.39
CA ILE A 199 18.32 31.59 0.57
C ILE A 199 17.38 32.75 0.89
N SER A 200 16.21 32.76 0.26
CA SER A 200 15.17 33.78 0.48
C SER A 200 14.33 33.46 1.72
N THR A 201 14.23 34.42 2.65
CA THR A 201 13.36 34.32 3.83
C THR A 201 11.89 34.12 3.47
N ALA A 202 11.44 34.67 2.33
CA ALA A 202 10.08 34.48 1.84
C ALA A 202 9.82 33.01 1.44
N SER A 203 10.78 32.37 0.77
CA SER A 203 10.69 30.95 0.39
C SER A 203 10.70 30.06 1.63
N THR A 204 11.64 30.30 2.56
CA THR A 204 11.72 29.61 3.85
C THR A 204 10.41 29.69 4.62
N GLY A 205 9.81 30.88 4.75
CA GLY A 205 8.53 31.06 5.43
C GLY A 205 7.37 30.34 4.74
N SER A 206 7.39 30.22 3.41
CA SER A 206 6.40 29.45 2.67
C SER A 206 6.53 27.95 2.91
N ILE A 207 7.75 27.42 2.86
CA ILE A 207 8.04 26.00 3.11
C ILE A 207 7.65 25.63 4.55
N LEU A 208 7.97 26.50 5.51
CA LEU A 208 7.61 26.30 6.92
C LEU A 208 6.09 26.18 7.11
N ARG A 209 5.29 27.06 6.48
CA ARG A 209 3.82 26.98 6.56
C ARG A 209 3.28 25.67 5.98
N LYS A 210 3.82 25.21 4.85
CA LYS A 210 3.42 23.93 4.24
C LYS A 210 3.82 22.72 5.11
N THR A 211 4.96 22.81 5.79
CA THR A 211 5.39 21.78 6.75
C THR A 211 4.43 21.73 7.95
N ILE A 212 4.05 22.89 8.49
CA ILE A 212 3.07 22.99 9.59
C ILE A 212 1.69 22.45 9.16
N GLU A 213 1.26 22.70 7.93
CA GLU A 213 0.01 22.15 7.40
C GLU A 213 0.02 20.60 7.39
N LEU A 214 1.17 20.00 7.06
CA LEU A 214 1.36 18.55 7.10
C LEU A 214 1.33 18.02 8.54
N GLU A 215 1.95 18.73 9.50
CA GLU A 215 1.89 18.41 10.93
C GLU A 215 0.46 18.45 11.47
N GLN A 216 -0.36 19.42 11.04
CA GLN A 216 -1.76 19.52 11.44
C GLN A 216 -2.61 18.31 11.02
N GLN A 217 -2.17 17.56 9.99
CA GLN A 217 -2.79 16.29 9.61
C GLN A 217 -2.25 15.08 10.38
N GLY A 218 -1.38 15.28 11.37
CA GLY A 218 -0.83 14.23 12.22
C GLY A 218 0.43 13.56 11.68
N ALA A 219 1.11 14.18 10.70
CA ALA A 219 2.33 13.60 10.12
C ALA A 219 3.49 13.46 11.11
N GLU A 220 3.46 14.13 12.26
CA GLU A 220 4.44 13.92 13.34
C GLU A 220 4.47 12.47 13.86
N LEU A 221 3.38 11.71 13.70
CA LEU A 221 3.34 10.30 14.10
C LEU A 221 4.02 9.38 13.09
N PHE A 222 4.07 9.82 11.84
CA PHE A 222 4.65 9.11 10.71
C PHE A 222 6.13 9.46 10.51
N PHE A 223 6.52 10.72 10.65
CA PHE A 223 7.93 11.12 10.52
C PHE A 223 8.72 10.83 11.80
N GLY A 224 9.69 9.91 11.71
CA GLY A 224 10.61 9.59 12.81
C GLY A 224 11.12 8.15 12.79
N GLU A 225 11.81 7.77 13.87
CA GLU A 225 12.40 6.43 14.03
C GLU A 225 11.56 5.51 14.94
N LYS A 226 11.67 4.19 14.84
CA LYS A 226 12.38 3.44 13.79
C LYS A 226 11.56 3.49 12.49
N SER A 227 12.20 3.79 11.37
CA SER A 227 11.56 3.72 10.05
C SER A 227 11.29 2.28 9.65
N PHE A 228 10.35 2.12 8.73
CA PHE A 228 9.87 0.85 8.26
C PHE A 228 10.64 0.37 7.03
N GLU A 229 10.87 -0.94 6.93
CA GLU A 229 11.57 -1.57 5.81
C GLU A 229 10.59 -2.44 4.99
N ILE A 230 10.78 -2.53 3.67
CA ILE A 230 9.89 -3.35 2.81
C ILE A 230 9.90 -4.82 3.21
N ASP A 231 11.03 -5.33 3.71
CA ASP A 231 11.17 -6.69 4.24
C ASP A 231 10.19 -6.99 5.39
N ASP A 232 9.75 -5.97 6.14
CA ASP A 232 8.76 -6.13 7.20
C ASP A 232 7.39 -6.58 6.66
N LEU A 233 7.08 -6.25 5.39
CA LEU A 233 5.86 -6.71 4.69
C LEU A 233 5.98 -8.10 4.12
N MET A 234 7.21 -8.56 3.86
CA MET A 234 7.46 -9.78 3.11
C MET A 234 7.57 -11.03 4.00
N ARG A 235 7.15 -10.92 5.26
CA ARG A 235 7.23 -11.99 6.26
C ARG A 235 6.35 -13.18 5.90
N ILE A 236 6.84 -14.36 6.28
CA ILE A 236 6.16 -15.66 6.18
C ILE A 236 6.14 -16.30 7.57
N ASP A 237 5.01 -16.89 7.97
CA ASP A 237 4.87 -17.59 9.25
C ASP A 237 5.55 -18.97 9.25
N GLU A 238 5.57 -19.63 10.41
CA GLU A 238 6.15 -20.97 10.58
C GLU A 238 5.45 -22.06 9.75
N ASN A 239 4.23 -21.80 9.27
CA ASN A 239 3.44 -22.71 8.45
C ASN A 239 3.60 -22.44 6.94
N GLY A 240 4.44 -21.49 6.55
CA GLY A 240 4.65 -21.11 5.15
C GLY A 240 3.60 -20.13 4.59
N ASN A 241 2.72 -19.57 5.44
CA ASN A 241 1.74 -18.58 5.00
C ASN A 241 2.37 -17.17 4.98
N GLY A 242 2.14 -16.40 3.91
CA GLY A 242 2.53 -15.00 3.84
C GLY A 242 1.68 -14.13 4.76
N TYR A 243 2.27 -13.13 5.42
CA TYR A 243 1.54 -12.22 6.29
C TYR A 243 0.54 -11.36 5.52
N ILE A 244 -0.65 -11.18 6.10
CA ILE A 244 -1.66 -10.23 5.64
C ILE A 244 -1.50 -8.97 6.49
N ASN A 245 -0.75 -8.02 5.98
CA ASN A 245 -0.46 -6.76 6.64
C ASN A 245 -1.62 -5.78 6.37
N ILE A 246 -2.35 -5.39 7.40
CA ILE A 246 -3.54 -4.53 7.27
C ILE A 246 -3.23 -3.15 7.80
N ILE A 247 -3.11 -2.17 6.90
CA ILE A 247 -2.99 -0.76 7.28
C ILE A 247 -4.39 -0.23 7.53
N ARG A 248 -4.64 0.17 8.78
CA ARG A 248 -5.89 0.78 9.19
C ARG A 248 -5.92 2.25 8.81
N LEU A 249 -6.87 2.61 7.96
CA LEU A 249 -7.02 3.93 7.36
C LEU A 249 -8.40 4.53 7.61
N THR A 250 -9.13 4.02 8.60
CA THR A 250 -10.50 4.48 8.91
C THR A 250 -10.62 5.95 9.32
N ASP A 251 -9.52 6.58 9.73
CA ASP A 251 -9.44 8.00 10.11
C ASP A 251 -8.71 8.86 9.07
N ILE A 252 -8.40 8.30 7.90
CA ILE A 252 -7.54 8.98 6.92
C ILE A 252 -8.30 9.94 6.00
N GLN A 253 -9.63 9.81 5.89
CA GLN A 253 -10.45 10.66 5.00
C GLN A 253 -10.34 12.16 5.34
N ASP A 254 -10.08 12.48 6.61
CA ASP A 254 -9.86 13.85 7.10
C ASP A 254 -8.39 14.29 7.00
N ARG A 255 -7.49 13.43 6.52
CA ARG A 255 -6.02 13.60 6.50
C ARG A 255 -5.38 13.19 5.15
N PRO A 256 -5.87 13.74 4.02
CA PRO A 256 -5.45 13.31 2.67
C PRO A 256 -3.97 13.54 2.34
N LYS A 257 -3.33 14.56 2.91
CA LYS A 257 -1.89 14.82 2.69
C LYS A 257 -1.04 13.81 3.43
N LEU A 258 -1.41 13.45 4.66
CA LEU A 258 -0.73 12.39 5.41
C LEU A 258 -0.82 11.07 4.63
N PHE A 259 -2.00 10.76 4.12
CA PHE A 259 -2.19 9.58 3.29
C PHE A 259 -1.31 9.58 2.03
N SER A 260 -1.35 10.68 1.28
CA SER A 260 -0.54 10.82 0.05
C SER A 260 0.95 10.72 0.35
N THR A 261 1.39 11.28 1.48
CA THR A 261 2.78 11.20 1.96
C THR A 261 3.18 9.75 2.22
N PHE A 262 2.36 9.01 2.96
CA PHE A 262 2.58 7.60 3.21
C PHE A 262 2.63 6.78 1.92
N MET A 263 1.66 6.98 1.01
CA MET A 263 1.59 6.27 -0.26
C MET A 263 2.81 6.51 -1.15
N LEU A 264 3.24 7.77 -1.26
CA LEU A 264 4.45 8.13 -1.99
C LEU A 264 5.70 7.47 -1.38
N SER A 265 5.80 7.45 -0.05
CA SER A 265 6.88 6.77 0.68
C SER A 265 6.92 5.28 0.38
N LEU A 266 5.78 4.61 0.53
CA LEU A 266 5.65 3.17 0.34
C LEU A 266 6.04 2.77 -1.09
N LEU A 267 5.50 3.48 -2.09
CA LEU A 267 5.83 3.19 -3.48
C LEU A 267 7.31 3.45 -3.74
N ALA A 268 7.87 4.57 -3.29
CA ALA A 268 9.28 4.89 -3.48
C ALA A 268 10.20 3.81 -2.86
N GLU A 269 9.91 3.37 -1.63
CA GLU A 269 10.66 2.31 -0.97
C GLU A 269 10.57 0.99 -1.73
N ILE A 270 9.38 0.60 -2.20
CA ILE A 270 9.21 -0.61 -3.02
C ILE A 270 10.08 -0.57 -4.28
N TYR A 271 10.06 0.54 -5.05
CA TYR A 271 10.84 0.63 -6.29
C TYR A 271 12.35 0.73 -6.05
N ASN A 272 12.78 1.30 -4.92
CA ASN A 272 14.19 1.44 -4.62
C ASN A 272 14.81 0.17 -4.03
N THR A 273 14.03 -0.62 -3.28
CA THR A 273 14.53 -1.78 -2.53
C THR A 273 14.25 -3.11 -3.21
N MET A 274 13.09 -3.26 -3.87
CA MET A 274 12.76 -4.52 -4.53
C MET A 274 13.52 -4.65 -5.86
N PRO A 275 14.12 -5.82 -6.14
CA PRO A 275 14.83 -6.02 -7.40
C PRO A 275 13.86 -5.97 -8.58
N GLU A 276 14.27 -5.32 -9.67
CA GLU A 276 13.54 -5.40 -10.93
C GLU A 276 13.61 -6.83 -11.47
N GLN A 277 12.51 -7.57 -11.33
CA GLN A 277 12.37 -8.92 -11.85
C GLN A 277 11.42 -8.91 -13.05
N GLY A 278 11.81 -9.62 -14.10
CA GLY A 278 10.95 -9.86 -15.26
C GLY A 278 9.86 -10.88 -14.94
N ASP A 279 9.79 -11.96 -15.71
CA ASP A 279 8.66 -12.90 -15.65
C ASP A 279 8.77 -13.92 -14.49
N ALA A 280 8.70 -13.41 -13.26
CA ALA A 280 8.65 -14.21 -12.03
C ALA A 280 7.41 -15.13 -12.04
N GLY A 281 7.52 -16.35 -11.52
CA GLY A 281 6.42 -17.32 -11.51
C GLY A 281 5.24 -16.94 -10.62
N ARG A 282 5.41 -15.96 -9.73
CA ARG A 282 4.44 -15.42 -8.77
C ARG A 282 4.90 -14.04 -8.27
N PRO A 283 4.02 -13.21 -7.68
CA PRO A 283 4.43 -11.97 -7.02
C PRO A 283 5.12 -12.22 -5.69
N GLU A 284 6.00 -11.30 -5.29
CA GLU A 284 6.64 -11.27 -3.96
C GLU A 284 5.78 -10.55 -2.91
N LEU A 285 4.98 -9.57 -3.34
CA LEU A 285 4.05 -8.81 -2.50
C LEU A 285 2.84 -8.42 -3.36
N VAL A 286 1.63 -8.51 -2.80
CA VAL A 286 0.41 -8.00 -3.44
C VAL A 286 -0.19 -6.88 -2.60
N ILE A 287 -0.40 -5.72 -3.20
CA ILE A 287 -1.04 -4.57 -2.55
C ILE A 287 -2.49 -4.47 -3.01
N PHE A 288 -3.42 -4.55 -2.06
CA PHE A 288 -4.82 -4.25 -2.29
C PHE A 288 -5.16 -2.87 -1.74
N ILE A 289 -5.79 -2.08 -2.62
CA ILE A 289 -6.28 -0.76 -2.32
C ILE A 289 -7.82 -0.84 -2.25
N ASP A 290 -8.38 -0.85 -1.03
CA ASP A 290 -9.83 -0.73 -0.88
C ASP A 290 -10.27 0.73 -1.10
N GLU A 291 -11.45 0.89 -1.69
CA GLU A 291 -12.02 2.18 -2.07
C GLU A 291 -11.02 3.12 -2.78
N ALA A 292 -10.30 2.57 -3.78
CA ALA A 292 -9.26 3.28 -4.53
C ALA A 292 -9.69 4.66 -5.07
N HIS A 293 -10.98 4.89 -5.33
CA HIS A 293 -11.48 6.20 -5.72
C HIS A 293 -11.17 7.30 -4.69
N LEU A 294 -11.22 6.99 -3.38
CA LEU A 294 -10.87 7.93 -2.32
C LEU A 294 -9.39 8.29 -2.35
N ILE A 295 -8.53 7.34 -2.75
CA ILE A 295 -7.11 7.62 -3.00
C ILE A 295 -6.99 8.61 -4.13
N PHE A 296 -7.58 8.32 -5.29
CA PHE A 296 -7.37 9.12 -6.50
C PHE A 296 -7.99 10.52 -6.42
N ASP A 297 -9.16 10.65 -5.78
CA ASP A 297 -9.85 11.94 -5.60
C ASP A 297 -9.09 12.88 -4.66
N GLN A 298 -8.36 12.32 -3.69
CA GLN A 298 -7.61 13.07 -2.68
C GLN A 298 -6.09 13.03 -2.91
N ALA A 299 -5.63 12.33 -3.96
CA ALA A 299 -4.22 12.18 -4.26
C ALA A 299 -3.61 13.53 -4.59
N SER A 300 -2.44 13.80 -4.01
CA SER A 300 -1.61 14.90 -4.48
C SER A 300 -1.24 14.67 -5.96
N LYS A 301 -1.02 15.76 -6.70
CA LYS A 301 -0.52 15.66 -8.08
C LYS A 301 0.74 14.80 -8.17
N ALA A 302 1.63 14.91 -7.19
CA ALA A 302 2.82 14.09 -7.11
C ALA A 302 2.53 12.58 -7.00
N LEU A 303 1.52 12.19 -6.23
CA LEU A 303 1.11 10.79 -6.14
C LEU A 303 0.52 10.29 -7.46
N GLN A 304 -0.31 11.10 -8.13
CA GLN A 304 -0.86 10.77 -9.44
C GLN A 304 0.26 10.60 -10.49
N ASP A 305 1.16 11.58 -10.60
CA ASP A 305 2.29 11.55 -11.52
C ASP A 305 3.18 10.31 -11.27
N GLN A 306 3.41 9.96 -10.00
CA GLN A 306 4.18 8.77 -9.63
C GLN A 306 3.49 7.49 -10.11
N ILE A 307 2.18 7.33 -9.82
CA ILE A 307 1.40 6.16 -10.22
C ILE A 307 1.34 6.02 -11.76
N GLU A 308 1.28 7.12 -12.50
CA GLU A 308 1.28 7.10 -13.98
C GLU A 308 2.64 6.79 -14.60
N SER A 309 3.73 7.05 -13.88
CA SER A 309 5.11 6.84 -14.36
C SER A 309 5.64 5.42 -14.16
N ILE A 310 4.88 4.60 -13.45
CA ILE A 310 5.13 3.19 -13.13
C ILE A 310 4.40 2.31 -14.15
#